data_AF-A0A8J3C918-F1
#
_entry.id   AF-A0A8J3C918-F1
#
_cell.length_a   1.000
_cell.length_b   1.000
_cell.length_c   1.000
_cell.angle_alpha   90.00
_cell.angle_beta   90.00
_cell.angle_gamma   90.00
#
_symmetry.space_group_name_H-M   'P 1'
#
loop_
_entity.id
_entity.type
_entity.pdbx_description
1 polymer ?
#
loop_
_entity_poly.entity_id
_entity_poly.type
_entity_poly.pdbx_seq_one_letter_code
_entity_poly.pdbx_strand_id
1 'polypeptide(L)'
;MSRPDADAALVAAATARLASASGTGPAAAVAETVVVVADVVPPAFALGAVEFTLGLPEDLGRAWHRSFTRTLFLAGQPGTVVSRHPARHVAADASMSWHGPAQGDGLRDLSRLLRAFRGPRPAASVTRDLSVLVPGGPAGHVVEARMATAGVGVGDYLVHLHHLLGEATLRGLIRRGDTVRIGHAPHLDDPDSRAALEPGRADVVQTRITHDHADPGRLRLYGVLVSERRRS
;
A
#
# COMPACT_ATOMS: atom_id res chain seq x y z
N MET A 1 -8.61 6.43 26.95
CA MET A 1 -9.51 5.27 27.01
C MET A 1 -9.94 4.93 25.59
N SER A 2 -9.46 3.82 25.02
CA SER A 2 -9.99 3.31 23.74
C SER A 2 -11.46 2.93 23.97
N ARG A 3 -12.38 3.36 23.09
CA ARG A 3 -13.79 2.94 23.17
C ARG A 3 -13.87 1.47 22.71
N PRO A 4 -14.43 0.54 23.51
CA PRO A 4 -14.53 -0.88 23.16
C PRO A 4 -15.10 -1.13 21.75
N ASP A 5 -16.06 -0.31 21.33
CA ASP A 5 -16.72 -0.41 20.02
C ASP A 5 -15.77 -0.11 18.84
N ALA A 6 -14.79 0.76 19.03
CA ALA A 6 -13.83 1.12 17.98
C ALA A 6 -12.87 -0.04 17.70
N ASP A 7 -12.41 -0.73 18.75
CA ASP A 7 -11.52 -1.88 18.62
C ASP A 7 -12.28 -3.05 17.96
N ALA A 8 -13.54 -3.26 18.30
CA ALA A 8 -14.40 -4.27 17.66
C ALA A 8 -14.59 -4.00 16.15
N ALA A 9 -14.84 -2.76 15.75
CA ALA A 9 -14.97 -2.38 14.34
C ALA A 9 -13.66 -2.61 13.55
N LEU A 10 -12.51 -2.28 14.14
CA LEU A 10 -11.20 -2.55 13.53
C LEU A 10 -10.95 -4.05 13.35
N VAL A 11 -11.27 -4.87 14.36
CA VAL A 11 -11.16 -6.33 14.28
C VAL A 11 -12.08 -6.90 13.19
N ALA A 12 -13.33 -6.45 13.13
CA ALA A 12 -14.30 -6.90 12.13
C ALA A 12 -13.83 -6.56 10.71
N ALA A 13 -13.40 -5.31 10.48
CA ALA A 13 -12.86 -4.86 9.19
C ALA A 13 -11.57 -5.62 8.79
N ALA A 14 -10.66 -5.82 9.74
CA ALA A 14 -9.44 -6.59 9.50
C ALA A 14 -9.75 -8.04 9.13
N THR A 15 -10.72 -8.67 9.82
CA THR A 15 -11.15 -10.05 9.56
C THR A 15 -11.80 -10.19 8.18
N ALA A 16 -12.70 -9.27 7.81
CA ALA A 16 -13.30 -9.23 6.47
C ALA A 16 -12.23 -9.11 5.37
N ARG A 17 -11.20 -8.28 5.58
CA ARG A 17 -10.07 -8.16 4.66
C ARG A 17 -9.29 -9.47 4.54
N LEU A 18 -8.96 -10.12 5.66
CA LEU A 18 -8.25 -11.41 5.67
C LEU A 18 -9.04 -12.50 4.93
N ALA A 19 -10.36 -12.55 5.12
CA ALA A 19 -11.24 -13.48 4.41
C ALA A 19 -11.20 -13.24 2.89
N SER A 20 -11.19 -11.98 2.44
CA SER A 20 -11.08 -11.63 1.02
C SER A 20 -9.72 -12.00 0.39
N ALA A 21 -8.65 -12.01 1.20
CA ALA A 21 -7.31 -12.37 0.73
C ALA A 21 -7.09 -13.89 0.68
N SER A 22 -7.74 -14.66 1.56
CA SER A 22 -7.47 -16.09 1.79
C SER A 22 -8.17 -17.05 0.82
N GLY A 23 -8.25 -16.72 -0.48
CA GLY A 23 -8.97 -17.53 -1.48
C GLY A 23 -8.71 -19.04 -1.44
N THR A 24 -9.63 -19.85 -1.98
CA THR A 24 -9.73 -21.33 -1.82
C THR A 24 -8.65 -22.18 -2.52
N GLY A 25 -7.49 -21.60 -2.85
CA GLY A 25 -6.41 -22.29 -3.54
C GLY A 25 -5.34 -22.88 -2.60
N PRO A 26 -4.44 -23.75 -3.11
CA PRO A 26 -3.28 -24.20 -2.35
C PRO A 26 -2.42 -23.02 -1.89
N ALA A 27 -1.77 -23.17 -0.73
CA ALA A 27 -0.88 -22.15 -0.18
C ALA A 27 0.21 -21.82 -1.22
N ALA A 28 0.10 -20.62 -1.82
CA ALA A 28 1.08 -20.17 -2.79
C ALA A 28 2.41 -19.87 -2.08
N ALA A 29 3.53 -20.16 -2.74
CA ALA A 29 4.84 -19.73 -2.24
C ALA A 29 4.82 -18.21 -2.01
N VAL A 30 5.34 -17.80 -0.84
CA VAL A 30 5.35 -16.41 -0.41
C VAL A 30 6.04 -15.56 -1.48
N ALA A 31 5.30 -14.56 -1.99
CA ALA A 31 5.82 -13.61 -2.95
C ALA A 31 6.17 -12.30 -2.24
N GLU A 32 7.39 -11.81 -2.45
CA GLU A 32 7.90 -10.57 -1.85
C GLU A 32 8.28 -9.56 -2.93
N THR A 33 8.04 -8.28 -2.64
CA THR A 33 8.47 -7.14 -3.45
C THR A 33 9.59 -6.40 -2.74
N VAL A 34 10.56 -5.88 -3.50
CA VAL A 34 11.56 -4.92 -2.99
C VAL A 34 11.37 -3.59 -3.71
N VAL A 35 11.34 -2.50 -2.95
CA VAL A 35 11.38 -1.14 -3.48
C VAL A 35 12.71 -0.51 -3.09
N VAL A 36 13.51 -0.15 -4.08
CA VAL A 36 14.74 0.62 -3.87
C VAL A 36 14.39 2.09 -3.96
N VAL A 37 14.78 2.85 -2.93
CA VAL A 37 14.40 4.25 -2.72
C VAL A 37 15.67 5.11 -2.64
N ALA A 38 15.86 6.00 -3.61
CA ALA A 38 16.90 7.02 -3.58
C ALA A 38 16.39 8.28 -2.88
N ASP A 39 15.18 8.70 -3.23
CA ASP A 39 14.51 9.86 -2.65
C ASP A 39 13.00 9.59 -2.49
N VAL A 40 12.38 10.27 -1.54
CA VAL A 40 10.95 10.14 -1.24
C VAL A 40 10.21 11.32 -1.85
N VAL A 41 9.58 11.05 -3.00
CA VAL A 41 8.65 11.97 -3.66
C VAL A 41 7.25 11.36 -3.58
N PRO A 42 6.38 11.78 -2.63
CA PRO A 42 5.12 11.08 -2.34
C PRO A 42 4.19 10.88 -3.55
N PRO A 43 4.00 11.88 -4.46
CA PRO A 43 3.22 11.65 -5.67
C PRO A 43 3.83 10.58 -6.59
N ALA A 44 5.15 10.60 -6.80
CA ALA A 44 5.84 9.60 -7.63
C ALA A 44 5.77 8.21 -6.99
N PHE A 45 5.85 8.13 -5.65
CA PHE A 45 5.71 6.87 -4.92
C PHE A 45 4.30 6.30 -5.04
N ALA A 46 3.28 7.13 -4.83
CA ALA A 46 1.89 6.72 -4.92
C ALA A 46 1.56 6.21 -6.33
N LEU A 47 1.95 6.96 -7.36
CA LEU A 47 1.77 6.57 -8.75
C LEU A 47 2.56 5.28 -9.07
N GLY A 48 3.83 5.21 -8.70
CA GLY A 48 4.67 4.05 -8.97
C GLY A 48 4.18 2.77 -8.29
N ALA A 49 3.61 2.85 -7.09
CA ALA A 49 2.98 1.71 -6.42
C ALA A 49 1.76 1.19 -7.20
N VAL A 50 0.92 2.10 -7.72
CA VAL A 50 -0.24 1.75 -8.56
C VAL A 50 0.20 1.17 -9.90
N GLU A 51 1.14 1.82 -10.60
CA GLU A 51 1.64 1.36 -11.91
C GLU A 51 2.36 0.02 -11.84
N PHE A 52 3.23 -0.17 -10.83
CA PHE A 52 3.85 -1.46 -10.54
C PHE A 52 2.79 -2.56 -10.41
N THR A 53 1.74 -2.29 -9.63
CA THR A 53 0.69 -3.25 -9.36
C THR A 53 -0.17 -3.54 -10.60
N LEU A 54 -0.51 -2.52 -11.39
CA LEU A 54 -1.22 -2.65 -12.68
C LEU A 54 -0.39 -3.36 -13.76
N GLY A 55 0.94 -3.42 -13.59
CA GLY A 55 1.87 -4.12 -14.47
C GLY A 55 2.15 -5.57 -14.08
N LEU A 56 1.54 -6.06 -12.99
CA LEU A 56 1.72 -7.45 -12.57
C LEU A 56 0.88 -8.41 -13.43
N PRO A 57 1.46 -9.55 -13.85
CA PRO A 57 0.69 -10.71 -14.27
C PRO A 57 -0.32 -11.08 -13.18
N GLU A 58 -1.52 -11.49 -13.58
CA GLU A 58 -2.65 -11.69 -12.67
C GLU A 58 -2.37 -12.77 -11.61
N ASP A 59 -1.70 -13.85 -12.00
CA ASP A 59 -1.25 -14.93 -11.11
C ASP A 59 -0.25 -14.41 -10.06
N LEU A 60 0.71 -13.59 -10.47
CA LEU A 60 1.71 -13.00 -9.59
C LEU A 60 1.08 -11.97 -8.64
N GLY A 61 0.18 -11.13 -9.15
CA GLY A 61 -0.60 -10.20 -8.34
C GLY A 61 -1.43 -10.92 -7.28
N ARG A 62 -2.11 -12.02 -7.64
CA ARG A 62 -2.84 -12.86 -6.69
C ARG A 62 -1.93 -13.50 -5.64
N ALA A 63 -0.76 -14.02 -6.04
CA ALA A 63 0.20 -14.61 -5.10
C ALA A 63 0.73 -13.58 -4.09
N TRP A 64 1.02 -12.37 -4.56
CA TRP A 64 1.47 -11.27 -3.72
C TRP A 64 0.37 -10.73 -2.80
N HIS A 65 -0.88 -10.62 -3.30
CA HIS A 65 -2.05 -10.28 -2.48
C HIS A 65 -2.24 -11.29 -1.33
N ARG A 66 -2.17 -12.60 -1.62
CA ARG A 66 -2.24 -13.66 -0.60
C ARG A 66 -1.09 -13.63 0.39
N SER A 67 0.05 -13.08 -0.02
CA SER A 67 1.22 -12.83 0.84
C SER A 67 1.11 -11.50 1.59
N PHE A 68 -0.08 -10.91 1.69
CA PHE A 68 -0.36 -9.61 2.33
C PHE A 68 0.53 -8.49 1.83
N THR A 69 0.81 -8.50 0.53
CA THR A 69 1.62 -7.51 -0.17
C THR A 69 2.98 -7.25 0.48
N ARG A 70 3.62 -8.29 1.07
CA ARG A 70 4.94 -8.19 1.70
C ARG A 70 5.93 -7.43 0.81
N THR A 71 6.42 -6.32 1.33
CA THR A 71 7.30 -5.38 0.63
C THR A 71 8.43 -4.93 1.54
N LEU A 72 9.66 -4.98 1.05
CA LEU A 72 10.84 -4.41 1.70
C LEU A 72 11.21 -3.09 1.02
N PHE A 73 11.45 -2.05 1.81
CA PHE A 73 11.95 -0.77 1.31
C PHE A 73 13.45 -0.69 1.63
N LEU A 74 14.27 -0.47 0.62
CA LEU A 74 15.72 -0.44 0.73
C LEU A 74 16.26 0.90 0.25
N ALA A 75 17.18 1.50 1.00
CA ALA A 75 17.86 2.73 0.59
C ALA A 75 18.94 2.41 -0.45
N GLY A 76 18.89 3.07 -1.61
CA GLY A 76 19.85 2.86 -2.69
C GLY A 76 19.51 3.68 -3.93
N GLN A 77 20.39 3.68 -4.93
CA GLN A 77 20.16 4.35 -6.21
C GLN A 77 19.59 3.36 -7.23
N PRO A 78 18.33 3.50 -7.70
CA PRO A 78 17.74 2.58 -8.67
C PRO A 78 18.64 2.26 -9.87
N GLY A 79 19.23 3.30 -10.47
CA GLY A 79 20.12 3.16 -11.64
C GLY A 79 21.34 2.26 -11.42
N THR A 80 21.85 2.12 -10.19
CA THR A 80 23.03 1.29 -9.91
C THR A 80 22.69 -0.18 -9.70
N VAL A 81 21.42 -0.50 -9.40
CA VAL A 81 20.97 -1.88 -9.14
C VAL A 81 20.27 -2.52 -10.33
N VAL A 82 19.59 -1.75 -11.18
CA VAL A 82 18.79 -2.31 -12.31
C VAL A 82 19.60 -3.13 -13.31
N SER A 83 20.91 -2.88 -13.45
CA SER A 83 21.78 -3.65 -14.34
C SER A 83 21.99 -5.11 -13.91
N ARG A 84 21.91 -5.37 -12.59
CA ARG A 84 22.08 -6.72 -12.00
C ARG A 84 20.78 -7.31 -11.49
N HIS A 85 19.82 -6.46 -11.15
CA HIS A 85 18.50 -6.83 -10.66
C HIS A 85 17.45 -6.05 -11.44
N PRO A 86 16.97 -6.56 -12.59
CA PRO A 86 15.99 -5.86 -13.40
C PRO A 86 14.77 -5.44 -12.58
N ALA A 87 14.40 -4.17 -12.68
CA ALA A 87 13.17 -3.67 -12.06
C ALA A 87 11.98 -4.03 -12.95
N ARG A 88 10.85 -4.35 -12.31
CA ARG A 88 9.58 -4.49 -13.02
C ARG A 88 8.97 -3.11 -13.30
N HIS A 89 9.22 -2.15 -12.43
CA HIS A 89 8.79 -0.77 -12.62
C HIS A 89 9.84 0.19 -12.05
N VAL A 90 10.02 1.32 -12.72
CA VAL A 90 10.88 2.41 -12.27
C VAL A 90 10.02 3.67 -12.33
N ALA A 91 10.02 4.46 -11.25
CA ALA A 91 9.30 5.73 -11.24
C ALA A 91 9.81 6.63 -12.37
N ALA A 92 8.94 7.50 -12.91
CA ALA A 92 9.28 8.37 -14.03
C ALA A 92 10.48 9.30 -13.76
N ASP A 93 10.67 9.70 -12.51
CA ASP A 93 11.81 10.52 -12.06
C ASP A 93 13.05 9.70 -11.67
N ALA A 94 13.01 8.37 -11.87
CA ALA A 94 14.03 7.40 -11.50
C ALA A 94 14.44 7.40 -10.01
N SER A 95 13.66 8.03 -9.13
CA SER A 95 13.93 8.08 -7.69
C SER A 95 13.70 6.75 -6.98
N MET A 96 12.89 5.88 -7.58
CA MET A 96 12.47 4.60 -7.01
C MET A 96 12.36 3.50 -8.07
N SER A 97 12.65 2.25 -7.68
CA SER A 97 12.41 1.06 -8.51
C SER A 97 11.79 -0.07 -7.73
N TRP A 98 10.82 -0.75 -8.34
CA TRP A 98 10.11 -1.89 -7.80
C TRP A 98 10.60 -3.17 -8.47
N HIS A 99 10.91 -4.16 -7.63
CA HIS A 99 11.41 -5.47 -8.02
C HIS A 99 10.48 -6.55 -7.47
N GLY A 100 10.23 -7.58 -8.28
CA GLY A 100 9.29 -8.64 -7.93
C GLY A 100 7.85 -8.37 -8.41
N PRO A 101 6.82 -8.95 -7.75
CA PRO A 101 6.94 -9.92 -6.67
C PRO A 101 7.76 -11.14 -7.11
N ALA A 102 8.58 -11.70 -6.22
CA ALA A 102 9.36 -12.89 -6.49
C ALA A 102 9.12 -13.94 -5.40
N GLN A 103 9.15 -15.22 -5.80
CA GLN A 103 9.04 -16.34 -4.87
C GLN A 103 10.42 -16.81 -4.41
N GLY A 104 10.50 -17.37 -3.21
CA GLY A 104 11.74 -17.93 -2.66
C GLY A 104 12.83 -16.87 -2.50
N ASP A 105 14.05 -17.18 -2.97
CA ASP A 105 15.24 -16.34 -2.76
C ASP A 105 15.50 -15.32 -3.88
N GLY A 106 14.55 -15.11 -4.78
CA GLY A 106 14.75 -14.29 -5.99
C GLY A 106 15.14 -12.82 -5.75
N LEU A 107 14.91 -12.28 -4.55
CA LEU A 107 15.31 -10.92 -4.15
C LEU A 107 16.31 -10.89 -2.99
N ARG A 108 16.79 -12.06 -2.54
CA ARG A 108 17.68 -12.18 -1.37
C ARG A 108 18.98 -11.41 -1.57
N ASP A 109 19.58 -11.50 -2.75
CA ASP A 109 20.85 -10.83 -3.04
C ASP A 109 20.71 -9.30 -3.06
N LEU A 110 19.61 -8.80 -3.60
CA LEU A 110 19.29 -7.37 -3.57
C LEU A 110 19.10 -6.87 -2.13
N SER A 111 18.35 -7.63 -1.31
CA SER A 111 18.13 -7.32 0.11
C SER A 111 19.39 -7.38 0.97
N ARG A 112 20.42 -8.14 0.54
CA ARG A 112 21.73 -8.20 1.22
C ARG A 112 22.65 -7.06 0.81
N LEU A 113 22.49 -6.52 -0.39
CA LEU A 113 23.33 -5.44 -0.92
C LEU A 113 23.00 -4.08 -0.31
N LEU A 114 21.71 -3.84 -0.03
CA LEU A 114 21.22 -2.54 0.41
C LEU A 114 20.77 -2.57 1.87
N ARG A 115 20.71 -1.39 2.49
CA ARG A 115 20.18 -1.23 3.84
C ARG A 115 18.68 -1.01 3.78
N ALA A 116 17.96 -1.49 4.78
CA ALA A 116 16.56 -1.12 4.99
C ALA A 116 16.42 0.41 5.00
N PHE A 117 15.48 0.93 4.23
CA PHE A 117 15.15 2.34 4.20
C PHE A 117 14.59 2.73 5.57
N ARG A 118 15.25 3.68 6.23
CA ARG A 118 14.82 4.22 7.53
C ARG A 118 14.77 5.72 7.43
N GLY A 119 13.57 6.28 7.59
CA GLY A 119 13.35 7.72 7.71
C GLY A 119 12.81 8.03 9.10
N PRO A 120 13.63 8.54 10.04
CA PRO A 120 13.16 8.88 11.38
C PRO A 120 12.30 10.15 11.39
N ARG A 121 12.24 10.87 10.26
CA ARG A 121 11.39 12.05 10.13
C ARG A 121 9.92 11.65 10.28
N PRO A 122 9.09 12.45 10.97
CA PRO A 122 7.66 12.23 11.02
C PRO A 122 7.06 12.29 9.61
N ALA A 123 6.11 11.40 9.30
CA ALA A 123 5.41 11.40 8.02
C ALA A 123 4.77 12.77 7.72
N ALA A 124 4.24 13.43 8.75
CA ALA A 124 3.67 14.78 8.66
C ALA A 124 4.62 15.83 8.04
N SER A 125 5.94 15.62 8.07
CA SER A 125 6.91 16.53 7.46
C SER A 125 7.02 16.43 5.93
N VAL A 126 6.53 15.33 5.34
CA VAL A 126 6.59 15.07 3.89
C VAL A 126 5.22 14.90 3.26
N THR A 127 4.16 14.85 4.06
CA THR A 127 2.79 14.63 3.59
C THR A 127 2.01 15.94 3.51
N ARG A 128 1.62 16.29 2.29
CA ARG A 128 0.52 17.21 1.99
C ARG A 128 -0.51 16.42 1.19
N ASP A 129 -1.76 16.87 1.24
CA ASP A 129 -2.80 16.31 0.38
C ASP A 129 -2.31 16.32 -1.07
N LEU A 130 -2.46 15.18 -1.74
CA LEU A 130 -1.91 14.99 -3.08
C LEU A 130 -2.89 14.24 -3.98
N SER A 131 -2.75 14.45 -5.28
CA SER A 131 -3.57 13.83 -6.30
C SER A 131 -2.68 13.27 -7.39
N VAL A 132 -2.89 12.01 -7.77
CA VAL A 132 -2.16 11.35 -8.86
C VAL A 132 -3.14 10.83 -9.91
N LEU A 133 -2.86 11.13 -11.18
CA LEU A 133 -3.59 10.57 -12.31
C LEU A 133 -2.94 9.24 -12.69
N VAL A 134 -3.71 8.15 -12.68
CA VAL A 134 -3.23 6.84 -13.11
C VAL A 134 -3.23 6.80 -14.65
N PRO A 135 -2.09 6.54 -15.31
CA PRO A 135 -2.02 6.53 -16.76
C PRO A 135 -3.03 5.58 -17.41
N GLY A 136 -3.72 6.06 -18.43
CA GLY A 136 -4.78 5.36 -19.13
C GLY A 136 -5.71 6.29 -19.88
N GLY A 137 -6.65 5.72 -20.66
CA GLY A 137 -7.74 6.49 -21.24
C GLY A 137 -8.60 7.14 -20.15
N PRO A 138 -9.25 8.29 -20.42
CA PRO A 138 -9.99 9.03 -19.41
C PRO A 138 -11.16 8.20 -18.88
N ALA A 139 -11.07 7.80 -17.61
CA ALA A 139 -12.17 7.14 -16.92
C ALA A 139 -13.04 8.14 -16.14
N GLY A 140 -12.47 9.29 -15.75
CA GLY A 140 -13.17 10.34 -15.00
C GLY A 140 -13.52 9.96 -13.55
N HIS A 141 -13.13 8.78 -13.09
CA HIS A 141 -13.39 8.33 -11.73
C HIS A 141 -12.35 8.86 -10.76
N VAL A 142 -12.83 9.31 -9.60
CA VAL A 142 -11.99 9.73 -8.48
C VAL A 142 -12.06 8.68 -7.39
N VAL A 143 -10.90 8.28 -6.90
CA VAL A 143 -10.73 7.37 -5.77
C VAL A 143 -10.16 8.18 -4.62
N GLU A 144 -10.86 8.17 -3.48
CA GLU A 144 -10.49 8.96 -2.32
C GLU A 144 -9.80 8.05 -1.30
N ALA A 145 -8.60 8.45 -0.88
CA ALA A 145 -7.83 7.79 0.15
C ALA A 145 -7.44 8.77 1.27
N ARG A 146 -7.35 8.28 2.50
CA ARG A 146 -6.93 9.05 3.67
C ARG A 146 -5.90 8.27 4.45
N MET A 147 -4.85 8.95 4.91
CA MET A 147 -3.73 8.36 5.65
C MET A 147 -3.58 8.99 7.04
N ALA A 148 -3.35 8.15 8.06
CA ALA A 148 -3.00 8.60 9.41
C ALA A 148 -1.51 8.95 9.50
N THR A 149 -1.14 10.07 10.12
CA THR A 149 0.25 10.54 10.20
C THR A 149 0.82 10.66 11.61
N ALA A 150 -0.02 10.70 12.65
CA ALA A 150 0.46 10.88 14.04
C ALA A 150 1.30 9.69 14.50
N GLY A 151 2.53 9.92 14.95
CA GLY A 151 3.42 8.85 15.41
C GLY A 151 3.88 7.89 14.31
N VAL A 152 3.76 8.27 13.03
CA VAL A 152 4.20 7.47 11.88
C VAL A 152 5.49 8.06 11.33
N GLY A 153 6.55 7.25 11.22
CA GLY A 153 7.78 7.64 10.51
C GLY A 153 7.60 7.57 8.99
N VAL A 154 8.45 8.25 8.21
CA VAL A 154 8.37 8.21 6.73
C VAL A 154 8.44 6.77 6.20
N GLY A 155 9.29 5.92 6.77
CA GLY A 155 9.40 4.51 6.36
C GLY A 155 8.07 3.75 6.51
N ASP A 156 7.44 3.85 7.69
CA ASP A 156 6.16 3.19 7.96
C ASP A 156 5.02 3.77 7.11
N TYR A 157 5.04 5.08 6.87
CA TYR A 157 4.10 5.73 5.96
C TYR A 157 4.16 5.13 4.55
N LEU A 158 5.37 4.95 4.00
CA LEU A 158 5.55 4.33 2.68
C LEU A 158 5.03 2.89 2.67
N VAL A 159 5.29 2.11 3.72
CA VAL A 159 4.74 0.76 3.87
C VAL A 159 3.21 0.78 3.85
N HIS A 160 2.58 1.64 4.66
CA HIS A 160 1.13 1.72 4.74
C HIS A 160 0.50 2.18 3.44
N LEU A 161 1.07 3.21 2.80
CA LEU A 161 0.58 3.75 1.54
C LEU A 161 0.72 2.72 0.41
N HIS A 162 1.88 2.05 0.31
CA HIS A 162 2.12 1.03 -0.71
C HIS A 162 1.14 -0.12 -0.61
N HIS A 163 0.92 -0.64 0.61
CA HIS A 163 -0.02 -1.73 0.82
C HIS A 163 -1.46 -1.28 0.55
N LEU A 164 -1.84 -0.06 0.96
CA LEU A 164 -3.18 0.48 0.70
C LEU A 164 -3.45 0.56 -0.81
N LEU A 165 -2.55 1.18 -1.57
CA LEU A 165 -2.71 1.36 -3.00
C LEU A 165 -2.58 0.04 -3.76
N GLY A 166 -1.56 -0.77 -3.46
CA GLY A 166 -1.35 -2.07 -4.10
C GLY A 166 -2.52 -3.03 -3.89
N GLU A 167 -3.02 -3.18 -2.66
CA GLU A 167 -4.19 -4.03 -2.41
C GLU A 167 -5.45 -3.47 -3.09
N ALA A 168 -5.68 -2.16 -3.05
CA ALA A 168 -6.81 -1.54 -3.73
C ALA A 168 -6.76 -1.76 -5.26
N THR A 169 -5.58 -1.63 -5.87
CA THR A 169 -5.37 -1.92 -7.30
C THR A 169 -5.59 -3.40 -7.62
N LEU A 170 -5.03 -4.33 -6.85
CA LEU A 170 -5.23 -5.78 -7.03
C LEU A 170 -6.70 -6.19 -6.90
N ARG A 171 -7.46 -5.46 -6.08
CA ARG A 171 -8.90 -5.67 -5.88
C ARG A 171 -9.77 -4.94 -6.91
N GLY A 172 -9.16 -4.19 -7.83
CA GLY A 172 -9.84 -3.47 -8.91
C GLY A 172 -10.53 -2.17 -8.51
N LEU A 173 -10.23 -1.64 -7.31
CA LEU A 173 -10.76 -0.38 -6.78
C LEU A 173 -10.10 0.85 -7.40
N ILE A 174 -8.84 0.69 -7.84
CA ILE A 174 -8.08 1.67 -8.63
C ILE A 174 -7.82 1.04 -10.00
N ARG A 175 -8.08 1.77 -11.08
CA ARG A 175 -7.81 1.35 -12.46
C ARG A 175 -7.06 2.42 -13.24
N ARG A 176 -6.56 2.04 -14.42
CA ARG A 176 -6.00 2.98 -15.41
C ARG A 176 -7.03 4.07 -15.75
N GLY A 177 -6.59 5.33 -15.79
CA GLY A 177 -7.44 6.48 -16.07
C GLY A 177 -8.12 7.10 -14.84
N ASP A 178 -8.02 6.47 -13.66
CA ASP A 178 -8.58 7.01 -12.42
C ASP A 178 -7.68 8.12 -11.85
N THR A 179 -8.28 9.04 -11.08
CA THR A 179 -7.53 9.98 -10.24
C THR A 179 -7.58 9.51 -8.79
N VAL A 180 -6.43 9.28 -8.17
CA VAL A 180 -6.33 8.92 -6.75
C VAL A 180 -5.99 10.18 -5.95
N ARG A 181 -6.89 10.60 -5.07
CA ARG A 181 -6.67 11.69 -4.13
C ARG A 181 -6.34 11.10 -2.76
N ILE A 182 -5.28 11.61 -2.16
CA ILE A 182 -4.76 11.12 -0.88
C ILE A 182 -4.72 12.31 0.07
N GLY A 183 -5.67 12.34 1.00
CA GLY A 183 -5.68 13.26 2.12
C GLY A 183 -4.91 12.71 3.32
N HIS A 184 -4.47 13.61 4.20
CA HIS A 184 -3.76 13.22 5.42
C HIS A 184 -4.42 13.81 6.66
N ALA A 185 -4.51 13.01 7.71
CA ALA A 185 -5.00 13.45 9.01
C ALA A 185 -4.11 12.87 10.12
N PRO A 186 -3.99 13.52 11.29
CA PRO A 186 -3.28 12.94 12.42
C PRO A 186 -3.82 11.56 12.79
N HIS A 187 -5.15 11.45 12.83
CA HIS A 187 -5.91 10.23 13.14
C HIS A 187 -7.06 10.05 12.15
N LEU A 188 -7.53 8.81 11.99
CA LEU A 188 -8.67 8.43 11.13
C LEU A 188 -9.83 7.93 12.00
N ASP A 189 -10.29 8.79 12.90
CA ASP A 189 -11.35 8.52 13.87
C ASP A 189 -12.62 9.35 13.64
N ASP A 190 -12.67 10.11 12.54
CA ASP A 190 -13.85 10.83 12.09
C ASP A 190 -14.98 9.88 11.63
N PRO A 191 -16.24 10.37 11.57
CA PRO A 191 -17.38 9.55 11.19
C PRO A 191 -17.23 8.83 9.86
N ASP A 192 -16.63 9.46 8.84
CA ASP A 192 -16.47 8.85 7.52
C ASP A 192 -15.46 7.70 7.55
N SER A 193 -14.34 7.90 8.25
CA SER A 193 -13.34 6.85 8.48
C SER A 193 -13.93 5.66 9.24
N ARG A 194 -14.81 5.90 10.24
CA ARG A 194 -15.49 4.83 10.97
C ARG A 194 -16.52 4.11 10.10
N ALA A 195 -17.32 4.84 9.34
CA ALA A 195 -18.30 4.27 8.43
C ALA A 195 -17.66 3.41 7.33
N ALA A 196 -16.37 3.61 7.03
CA ALA A 196 -15.63 2.78 6.10
C ALA A 196 -15.19 1.42 6.70
N LEU A 197 -15.24 1.25 8.02
CA LEU A 197 -14.94 -0.03 8.70
C LEU A 197 -16.11 -1.02 8.66
N GLU A 198 -17.30 -0.57 8.25
CA GLU A 198 -18.48 -1.43 8.15
C GLU A 198 -18.21 -2.62 7.21
N PRO A 199 -18.33 -3.88 7.68
CA PRO A 199 -18.00 -5.06 6.87
C PRO A 199 -18.78 -5.13 5.55
N GLY A 200 -20.03 -4.62 5.53
CA GLY A 200 -20.85 -4.56 4.31
C GLY A 200 -20.30 -3.64 3.22
N ARG A 201 -19.30 -2.80 3.52
CA ARG A 201 -18.61 -1.94 2.54
C ARG A 201 -17.32 -2.54 2.03
N ALA A 202 -16.96 -3.77 2.44
CA ALA A 202 -15.71 -4.39 2.07
C ALA A 202 -15.47 -4.36 0.56
N ASP A 203 -16.50 -4.54 -0.29
CA ASP A 203 -16.32 -4.55 -1.75
C ASP A 203 -15.91 -3.23 -2.39
N VAL A 204 -16.10 -2.11 -1.70
CA VAL A 204 -15.84 -0.74 -2.20
C VAL A 204 -14.79 0.01 -1.36
N VAL A 205 -14.34 -0.59 -0.26
CA VAL A 205 -13.35 -0.02 0.65
C VAL A 205 -12.12 -0.91 0.75
N GLN A 206 -10.94 -0.29 0.75
CA GLN A 206 -9.69 -0.91 1.19
C GLN A 206 -9.23 -0.21 2.48
N THR A 207 -8.94 -0.98 3.51
CA THR A 207 -8.40 -0.47 4.77
C THR A 207 -6.98 -0.97 5.00
N ARG A 208 -6.15 -0.15 5.66
CA ARG A 208 -4.85 -0.54 6.20
C ARG A 208 -4.93 -0.53 7.71
N ILE A 209 -5.24 -1.69 8.27
CA ILE A 209 -5.29 -1.92 9.72
C ILE A 209 -4.10 -2.80 10.09
N THR A 210 -3.38 -2.42 11.13
CA THR A 210 -2.30 -3.22 11.74
C THR A 210 -2.11 -2.81 13.20
N HIS A 211 -1.29 -3.56 13.93
CA HIS A 211 -0.91 -3.19 15.30
C HIS A 211 -0.20 -1.84 15.32
N ASP A 212 -0.46 -1.04 16.36
CA ASP A 212 0.25 0.20 16.59
C ASP A 212 1.69 -0.10 17.00
N HIS A 213 2.66 0.53 16.34
CA HIS A 213 4.07 0.35 16.66
C HIS A 213 4.42 0.85 18.08
N ALA A 214 3.71 1.88 18.57
CA ALA A 214 3.90 2.40 19.91
C ALA A 214 3.17 1.58 20.99
N ASP A 215 2.13 0.83 20.59
CA ASP A 215 1.36 -0.06 21.46
C ASP A 215 0.95 -1.32 20.68
N PRO A 216 1.84 -2.33 20.62
CA PRO A 216 1.61 -3.52 19.80
C PRO A 216 0.37 -4.33 20.21
N GLY A 217 -0.22 -4.09 21.38
CA GLY A 217 -1.46 -4.71 21.81
C GLY A 217 -2.72 -4.11 21.19
N ARG A 218 -2.60 -2.98 20.46
CA ARG A 218 -3.74 -2.26 19.90
C ARG A 218 -3.70 -2.24 18.39
N LEU A 219 -4.87 -2.43 17.77
CA LEU A 219 -5.04 -2.20 16.35
C LEU A 219 -5.22 -0.71 16.05
N ARG A 220 -4.77 -0.29 14.86
CA ARG A 220 -4.90 1.08 14.38
C ARG A 220 -5.21 1.09 12.89
N LEU A 221 -6.10 2.01 12.49
CA LEU A 221 -6.36 2.35 11.10
C LEU A 221 -5.31 3.38 10.63
N TYR A 222 -4.45 2.95 9.71
CA TYR A 222 -3.40 3.79 9.11
C TYR A 222 -3.79 4.36 7.75
N GLY A 223 -4.73 3.72 7.06
CA GLY A 223 -5.19 4.17 5.76
C GLY A 223 -6.56 3.62 5.44
N VAL A 224 -7.35 4.41 4.74
CA VAL A 224 -8.64 4.00 4.17
C VAL A 224 -8.72 4.53 2.75
N LEU A 225 -9.20 3.71 1.85
CA LEU A 225 -9.48 4.07 0.46
C LEU A 225 -10.90 3.65 0.15
N VAL A 226 -11.67 4.58 -0.41
CA VAL A 226 -13.05 4.38 -0.83
C VAL A 226 -13.12 4.58 -2.33
N SER A 227 -13.67 3.59 -3.03
CA SER A 227 -13.95 3.66 -4.46
C SER A 227 -15.46 3.56 -4.65
N GLU A 228 -16.07 4.53 -5.32
CA GLU A 228 -17.51 4.45 -5.65
C GLU A 228 -17.83 3.37 -6.69
N ARG A 229 -16.79 2.72 -7.23
CA ARG A 229 -16.91 1.63 -8.19
C ARG A 229 -17.42 0.37 -7.49
N ARG A 230 -18.66 -0.02 -7.76
CA ARG A 230 -19.16 -1.36 -7.40
C ARG A 230 -18.47 -2.41 -8.27
N ARG A 231 -18.10 -3.55 -7.67
CA ARG A 231 -17.60 -4.71 -8.42
C ARG A 231 -18.66 -5.14 -9.44
N SER A 232 -18.25 -5.28 -10.70
CA SER A 232 -19.06 -5.89 -11.77
C SER A 232 -18.87 -7.40 -11.74
#